data_AF-A0A1J9P997-F1
#
_entry.id   AF-A0A1J9P997-F1
#
_cell.length_a   1.000
_cell.length_b   1.000
_cell.length_c   1.000
_cell.angle_alpha   90.00
_cell.angle_beta   90.00
_cell.angle_gamma   90.00
#
_symmetry.space_group_name_H-M   'P 1'
#
loop_
_entity.id
_entity.type
_entity.pdbx_description
1 polymer ?
#
loop_
_entity_poly.entity_id
_entity_poly.type
_entity_poly.pdbx_seq_one_letter_code
_entity_poly.pdbx_strand_id
1 'polypeptide(L)'
;MPATSSVGGVENILGLAHRGDISMHFRGLSLRRHPRLWQALPAKVRQELEDSPECAKLNDQIDELTARIQTASTDDMRQKLQDQRQNLYKQKHQLLANKLDTWQLRLPKERKPGTTEHEENTPLYHWTWFERVAHLMPERKRLSRLLPLSVPLWSSEGRQALEDMIAICRQKSPVSDHPNLKPVNGCCPAHGCSMEVESLPAKKRWKRIYRCLKRSLQKQHGFASLCFICCSWFMQEAEFAQHCQYHFDRPETIPIQYGYLEVRGMIASPGYCPRRLGDASKSATERLKAFLGPQSLKRDMDKYYEVLQDDKPVECGSLHCDVLFSSVLELQYHYQDVHCIPVPRKRSNVKPEEKSGVAGSPQDRDNTSSGLEFHITTSRSFKRFKRKRTESSDFGEYRLASQTS
;
A
#
# COMPACT_ATOMS: atom_id res chain seq x y z
N MET A 1 28.53 -28.13 -2.54
CA MET A 1 27.18 -28.39 -3.10
C MET A 1 26.28 -28.86 -1.96
N PRO A 2 25.34 -28.07 -1.42
CA PRO A 2 24.44 -28.60 -0.41
C PRO A 2 23.34 -29.41 -1.10
N ALA A 3 23.32 -30.71 -0.85
CA ALA A 3 22.27 -31.62 -1.28
C ALA A 3 21.00 -31.31 -0.45
N THR A 4 20.03 -30.63 -1.06
CA THR A 4 18.72 -30.40 -0.44
C THR A 4 17.82 -31.59 -0.69
N SER A 5 17.55 -32.33 0.38
CA SER A 5 16.63 -33.47 0.46
C SER A 5 15.24 -33.17 -0.11
N SER A 6 14.80 -33.94 -1.11
CA SER A 6 13.42 -33.89 -1.61
C SER A 6 12.59 -34.99 -0.94
N VAL A 7 12.21 -34.79 0.33
CA VAL A 7 11.22 -35.68 0.93
C VAL A 7 9.85 -35.25 0.41
N GLY A 8 9.25 -36.06 -0.48
CA GLY A 8 7.84 -35.98 -0.87
C GLY A 8 6.95 -36.39 0.30
N GLY A 9 6.97 -35.62 1.40
CA GLY A 9 6.44 -36.02 2.69
C GLY A 9 4.95 -36.39 2.62
N VAL A 10 4.13 -35.56 1.98
CA VAL A 10 2.67 -35.81 1.90
C VAL A 10 2.33 -36.98 0.97
N GLU A 11 3.09 -37.17 -0.10
CA GLU A 11 2.84 -38.22 -1.10
C GLU A 11 3.22 -39.60 -0.56
N ASN A 12 4.37 -39.69 0.13
CA ASN A 12 4.82 -40.92 0.80
C ASN A 12 3.92 -41.29 1.99
N ILE A 13 3.39 -40.31 2.74
CA ILE A 13 2.50 -40.58 3.88
C ILE A 13 1.12 -41.05 3.42
N LEU A 14 0.62 -40.53 2.29
CA LEU A 14 -0.74 -40.79 1.81
C LEU A 14 -0.82 -41.84 0.67
N GLY A 15 0.31 -42.44 0.27
CA GLY A 15 0.37 -43.43 -0.81
C GLY A 15 -0.05 -42.87 -2.18
N LEU A 16 0.12 -41.56 -2.39
CA LEU A 16 -0.30 -40.89 -3.62
C LEU A 16 0.81 -40.97 -4.67
N ALA A 17 0.42 -41.07 -5.95
CA ALA A 17 1.37 -41.01 -7.06
C ALA A 17 2.18 -39.70 -7.02
N HIS A 18 3.50 -39.82 -7.15
CA HIS A 18 4.44 -38.69 -7.07
C HIS A 18 4.09 -37.60 -8.09
N ARG A 19 3.74 -36.40 -7.63
CA ARG A 19 3.41 -35.25 -8.49
C ARG A 19 4.64 -34.39 -8.69
N GLY A 20 5.51 -34.90 -9.57
CA GLY A 20 6.75 -34.21 -9.98
C GLY A 20 6.50 -32.90 -10.74
N ASP A 21 5.31 -32.72 -11.31
CA ASP A 21 4.88 -31.54 -12.08
C ASP A 21 4.82 -30.26 -11.24
N ILE A 22 4.33 -30.34 -10.00
CA ILE A 22 4.23 -29.17 -9.11
C ILE A 22 5.58 -28.90 -8.45
N SER A 23 6.24 -29.95 -7.94
CA SER A 23 7.47 -29.84 -7.17
C SER A 23 8.65 -29.35 -8.01
N MET A 24 8.78 -29.78 -9.27
CA MET A 24 9.85 -29.30 -10.16
C MET A 24 9.77 -27.80 -10.47
N HIS A 25 8.58 -27.21 -10.53
CA HIS A 25 8.44 -25.78 -10.82
C HIS A 25 8.88 -24.87 -9.66
N PHE A 26 8.95 -25.40 -8.43
CA PHE A 26 9.50 -24.69 -7.28
C PHE A 26 10.97 -25.05 -7.00
N ARG A 27 11.53 -26.10 -7.63
CA ARG A 27 12.96 -26.45 -7.59
C ARG A 27 13.76 -25.40 -8.38
N GLY A 28 14.15 -24.32 -7.70
CA GLY A 28 14.94 -23.23 -8.27
C GLY A 28 14.41 -21.84 -7.95
N LEU A 29 13.18 -21.73 -7.42
CA LEU A 29 12.65 -20.46 -6.93
C LEU A 29 13.17 -20.18 -5.51
N SER A 30 14.46 -19.89 -5.38
CA SER A 30 14.96 -19.22 -4.18
C SER A 30 14.47 -17.76 -4.23
N LEU A 31 13.28 -17.50 -3.69
CA LEU A 31 12.84 -16.14 -3.41
C LEU A 31 13.66 -15.61 -2.24
N ARG A 32 14.87 -15.10 -2.52
CA ARG A 32 15.63 -14.35 -1.52
C ARG A 32 14.85 -13.08 -1.21
N ARG A 33 14.29 -13.00 0.00
CA ARG A 33 13.71 -11.75 0.50
C ARG A 33 14.85 -10.75 0.61
N HIS A 34 14.87 -9.74 -0.26
CA HIS A 34 15.78 -8.60 -0.15
C HIS A 34 15.04 -7.49 0.60
N PRO A 35 15.19 -7.38 1.95
CA PRO A 35 14.34 -6.50 2.74
C PRO A 35 14.52 -5.04 2.34
N ARG A 36 15.68 -4.69 1.76
CA ARG A 36 16.04 -3.34 1.31
C ARG A 36 15.59 -2.98 -0.11
N LEU A 37 14.86 -3.87 -0.79
CA LEU A 37 14.49 -3.65 -2.18
C LEU A 37 13.34 -2.65 -2.27
N TRP A 38 13.53 -1.59 -3.06
CA TRP A 38 12.49 -0.62 -3.33
C TRP A 38 11.43 -1.22 -4.26
N GLN A 39 10.15 -1.10 -3.91
CA GLN A 39 9.05 -1.60 -4.75
C GLN A 39 8.51 -0.54 -5.73
N ALA A 40 8.97 0.70 -5.60
CA ALA A 40 8.71 1.80 -6.52
C ALA A 40 9.95 2.68 -6.63
N LEU A 41 9.98 3.56 -7.62
CA LEU A 41 11.05 4.57 -7.72
C LEU A 41 10.89 5.64 -6.64
N PRO A 42 12.00 6.19 -6.10
CA PRO A 42 11.96 7.41 -5.30
C PRO A 42 11.22 8.52 -6.04
N ALA A 43 10.54 9.39 -5.30
CA ALA A 43 9.67 10.42 -5.85
C ALA A 43 10.38 11.34 -6.84
N LYS A 44 11.62 11.75 -6.51
CA LYS A 44 12.47 12.58 -7.40
C LYS A 44 12.78 11.87 -8.71
N VAL A 45 13.26 10.63 -8.64
CA VAL A 45 13.61 9.81 -9.82
C VAL A 45 12.38 9.51 -10.67
N ARG A 46 11.22 9.30 -10.04
CA ARG A 46 9.95 9.13 -10.74
C ARG A 46 9.54 10.40 -11.46
N GLN A 47 9.69 11.57 -10.84
CA GLN A 47 9.39 12.85 -11.48
C GLN A 47 10.32 13.10 -12.68
N GLU A 48 11.63 12.89 -12.53
CA GLU A 48 12.61 13.00 -13.63
C GLU A 48 12.26 12.08 -14.81
N LEU A 49 11.71 10.89 -14.52
CA LEU A 49 11.23 9.98 -15.55
C LEU A 49 9.95 10.49 -16.22
N GLU A 50 9.01 11.02 -15.44
CA GLU A 50 7.77 11.61 -15.95
C GLU A 50 8.04 12.85 -16.82
N ASP A 51 9.05 13.65 -16.47
CA ASP A 51 9.50 14.83 -17.19
C ASP A 51 10.42 14.50 -18.39
N SER A 52 10.79 13.22 -18.55
CA SER A 52 11.64 12.79 -19.66
C SER A 52 10.94 12.96 -21.02
N PRO A 53 11.69 13.27 -22.10
CA PRO A 53 11.10 13.45 -23.43
C PRO A 53 10.40 12.19 -23.96
N GLU A 54 10.82 11.00 -23.53
CA GLU A 54 10.17 9.73 -23.88
C GLU A 54 8.78 9.61 -23.24
N CYS A 55 8.64 9.94 -21.95
CA CYS A 55 7.35 9.95 -21.27
C CYS A 55 6.45 11.08 -21.74
N ALA A 56 7.00 12.27 -22.03
CA ALA A 56 6.25 13.37 -22.62
C ALA A 56 5.59 12.96 -23.95
N LYS A 57 6.37 12.39 -24.89
CA LYS A 57 5.84 11.89 -26.18
C LYS A 57 4.73 10.86 -26.00
N LEU A 58 4.88 9.93 -25.05
CA LEU A 58 3.83 8.94 -24.77
C LEU A 58 2.57 9.59 -24.20
N ASN A 59 2.70 10.59 -23.33
CA ASN A 59 1.56 11.33 -22.79
C ASN A 59 0.83 12.10 -23.91
N ASP A 60 1.57 12.79 -24.78
CA ASP A 60 1.00 13.55 -25.90
C ASP A 60 0.19 12.64 -26.84
N GLN A 61 0.72 11.45 -27.16
CA GLN A 61 0.00 10.45 -27.96
C GLN A 61 -1.25 9.89 -27.25
N ILE A 62 -1.18 9.71 -25.92
CA ILE A 62 -2.33 9.27 -25.13
C ILE A 62 -3.43 10.34 -25.12
N ASP A 63 -3.06 11.61 -25.02
CA ASP A 63 -3.98 12.73 -25.03
C ASP A 63 -4.62 12.90 -26.41
N GLU A 64 -3.84 12.79 -27.48
CA GLU A 64 -4.33 12.78 -28.87
C GLU A 64 -5.32 11.64 -29.11
N LEU A 65 -4.97 10.40 -28.73
CA LEU A 65 -5.89 9.27 -28.84
C LEU A 65 -7.15 9.46 -28.00
N THR A 66 -7.02 10.07 -26.83
CA THR A 66 -8.18 10.35 -25.96
C THR A 66 -9.12 11.36 -26.60
N ALA A 67 -8.60 12.41 -27.25
CA ALA A 67 -9.41 13.35 -28.03
C ALA A 67 -10.09 12.65 -29.22
N ARG A 68 -9.36 11.83 -29.98
CA ARG A 68 -9.90 11.08 -31.13
C ARG A 68 -10.97 10.06 -30.71
N ILE A 69 -10.85 9.43 -29.55
CA ILE A 69 -11.86 8.51 -28.99
C ILE A 69 -13.18 9.26 -28.71
N GLN A 70 -13.10 10.50 -28.23
CA GLN A 70 -14.28 11.32 -27.93
C GLN A 70 -15.02 11.74 -29.20
N THR A 71 -14.29 11.97 -30.30
CA THR A 71 -14.87 12.39 -31.59
C THR A 71 -15.17 11.22 -32.54
N ALA A 72 -14.89 9.98 -32.15
CA ALA A 72 -15.08 8.82 -33.01
C ALA A 72 -16.56 8.54 -33.29
N SER A 73 -16.91 8.45 -34.58
CA SER A 73 -18.29 8.29 -35.07
C SER A 73 -18.79 6.84 -35.06
N THR A 74 -17.88 5.86 -35.06
CA THR A 74 -18.22 4.43 -35.09
C THR A 74 -17.60 3.68 -33.91
N ASP A 75 -18.31 2.66 -33.42
CA ASP A 75 -17.84 1.86 -32.28
C ASP A 75 -16.60 1.02 -32.62
N ASP A 76 -16.46 0.53 -33.86
CA ASP A 76 -15.25 -0.20 -34.29
C ASP A 76 -14.00 0.69 -34.29
N MET A 77 -14.13 1.93 -34.76
CA MET A 77 -13.05 2.91 -34.71
C MET A 77 -12.71 3.30 -33.27
N ARG A 78 -13.73 3.48 -32.42
CA ARG A 78 -13.56 3.75 -30.99
C ARG A 78 -12.80 2.60 -30.31
N GLN A 79 -13.14 1.35 -30.59
CA GLN A 79 -12.49 0.18 -30.01
C GLN A 79 -11.01 0.10 -30.43
N LYS A 80 -10.71 0.29 -31.72
CA LYS A 80 -9.32 0.32 -32.22
C LYS A 80 -8.48 1.41 -31.56
N LEU A 81 -9.02 2.61 -31.39
CA LEU A 81 -8.33 3.71 -30.70
C LEU A 81 -8.12 3.41 -29.20
N GLN A 82 -9.07 2.75 -28.55
CA GLN A 82 -8.93 2.30 -27.16
C GLN A 82 -7.81 1.27 -27.01
N ASP A 83 -7.71 0.31 -27.93
CA ASP A 83 -6.65 -0.71 -27.93
C ASP A 83 -5.27 -0.08 -28.14
N GLN A 84 -5.16 0.89 -29.07
CA GLN A 84 -3.94 1.67 -29.26
C GLN A 84 -3.54 2.43 -27.99
N ARG A 85 -4.49 3.13 -27.36
CA ARG A 85 -4.25 3.85 -26.10
C ARG A 85 -3.81 2.89 -24.98
N GLN A 86 -4.41 1.71 -24.91
CA GLN A 86 -4.02 0.68 -23.94
C GLN A 86 -2.59 0.18 -24.17
N ASN A 87 -2.14 0.08 -25.42
CA ASN A 87 -0.75 -0.28 -25.73
C ASN A 87 0.24 0.82 -25.33
N LEU A 88 -0.11 2.11 -25.51
CA LEU A 88 0.72 3.21 -24.99
C LEU A 88 0.82 3.20 -23.46
N TYR A 89 -0.28 2.90 -22.76
CA TYR A 89 -0.22 2.70 -21.31
C TYR A 89 0.72 1.56 -20.93
N LYS A 90 0.72 0.43 -21.65
CA LYS A 90 1.67 -0.68 -21.41
C LYS A 90 3.12 -0.24 -21.63
N GLN A 91 3.40 0.50 -22.71
CA GLN A 91 4.75 1.03 -22.98
C GLN A 91 5.22 1.94 -21.85
N LYS A 92 4.37 2.85 -21.38
CA LYS A 92 4.68 3.70 -20.22
C LYS A 92 4.96 2.90 -18.95
N HIS A 93 4.18 1.84 -18.69
CA HIS A 93 4.44 0.95 -17.56
C HIS A 93 5.76 0.18 -17.71
N GLN A 94 6.10 -0.25 -18.92
CA GLN A 94 7.36 -0.95 -19.19
C GLN A 94 8.56 -0.03 -18.98
N LEU A 95 8.46 1.23 -19.40
CA LEU A 95 9.49 2.25 -19.16
C LEU A 95 9.71 2.47 -17.66
N LEU A 96 8.63 2.58 -16.87
CA LEU A 96 8.70 2.66 -15.41
C LEU A 96 9.36 1.41 -14.80
N ALA A 97 8.96 0.21 -15.25
CA ALA A 97 9.50 -1.05 -14.75
C ALA A 97 11.00 -1.17 -15.05
N ASN A 98 11.43 -0.87 -16.28
CA ASN A 98 12.85 -0.91 -16.66
C ASN A 98 13.70 0.06 -15.82
N LYS A 99 13.16 1.26 -15.54
CA LYS A 99 13.85 2.24 -14.69
C LYS A 99 13.93 1.76 -13.24
N LEU A 100 12.87 1.12 -12.73
CA LEU A 100 12.85 0.51 -11.40
C LEU A 100 13.86 -0.64 -11.30
N ASP A 101 13.92 -1.53 -12.29
CA ASP A 101 14.88 -2.63 -12.33
C ASP A 101 16.32 -2.09 -12.33
N THR A 102 16.59 -1.09 -13.17
CA THR A 102 17.89 -0.41 -13.20
C THR A 102 18.24 0.23 -11.86
N TRP A 103 17.26 0.84 -11.19
CA TRP A 103 17.44 1.42 -9.86
C TRP A 103 17.75 0.35 -8.81
N GLN A 104 16.98 -0.74 -8.81
CA GLN A 104 17.16 -1.86 -7.91
C GLN A 104 18.53 -2.54 -8.07
N LEU A 105 19.06 -2.62 -9.29
CA LEU A 105 20.39 -3.15 -9.56
C LEU A 105 21.53 -2.35 -8.91
N ARG A 106 21.31 -1.05 -8.65
CA ARG A 106 22.27 -0.18 -7.96
C ARG A 106 22.26 -0.36 -6.45
N LEU A 107 21.21 -0.95 -5.89
CA LEU A 107 21.11 -1.17 -4.45
C LEU A 107 22.05 -2.30 -4.03
N PRO A 108 22.74 -2.18 -2.87
CA PRO A 108 23.61 -3.23 -2.37
C PRO A 108 22.83 -4.55 -2.23
N LYS A 109 23.24 -5.59 -2.96
CA LYS A 109 22.49 -6.85 -3.10
C LYS A 109 22.51 -7.76 -1.86
N GLU A 110 23.36 -7.53 -0.86
CA GLU A 110 23.38 -8.32 0.37
C GLU A 110 24.26 -7.67 1.46
N ARG A 111 23.78 -7.65 2.71
CA ARG A 111 24.63 -7.53 3.91
C ARG A 111 25.20 -8.92 4.22
N LYS A 112 26.51 -9.03 4.40
CA LYS A 112 27.11 -10.25 4.98
C LYS A 112 26.66 -10.39 6.44
N PRO A 113 26.33 -11.59 6.93
CA PRO A 113 26.08 -11.82 8.35
C PRO A 113 27.34 -11.47 9.15
N GLY A 114 27.24 -10.59 10.15
CA GLY A 114 28.32 -10.32 11.11
C GLY A 114 28.93 -8.91 11.11
N THR A 115 28.42 -7.95 10.36
CA THR A 115 28.87 -6.54 10.47
C THR A 115 27.93 -5.75 11.38
N THR A 116 28.43 -5.39 12.56
CA THR A 116 27.84 -4.45 13.50
C THR A 116 27.94 -3.02 12.96
N GLU A 117 26.76 -2.38 12.94
CA GLU A 117 26.49 -0.96 13.17
C GLU A 117 26.89 0.10 12.12
N HIS A 118 26.02 1.13 12.10
CA HIS A 118 26.14 2.44 11.46
C HIS A 118 26.21 2.52 9.94
N GLU A 119 25.01 2.60 9.33
CA GLU A 119 24.77 3.56 8.24
C GLU A 119 23.28 3.91 8.26
N GLU A 120 23.01 5.08 8.81
CA GLU A 120 21.73 5.74 9.01
C GLU A 120 21.15 6.25 7.68
N ASN A 121 19.83 6.44 7.65
CA ASN A 121 19.07 7.18 6.62
C ASN A 121 18.91 6.54 5.22
N THR A 122 18.58 5.25 5.14
CA THR A 122 17.96 4.71 3.90
C THR A 122 16.42 4.82 3.98
N PRO A 123 15.73 5.42 2.97
CA PRO A 123 14.29 5.67 3.03
C PRO A 123 13.44 4.39 3.20
N LEU A 124 12.52 4.43 4.16
CA LEU A 124 11.79 3.29 4.74
C LEU A 124 10.42 2.99 4.08
N TYR A 125 9.99 3.76 3.07
CA TYR A 125 8.61 3.73 2.52
C TYR A 125 8.10 2.33 2.16
N HIS A 126 8.98 1.45 1.63
CA HIS A 126 8.60 0.12 1.19
C HIS A 126 8.69 -0.97 2.27
N TRP A 127 9.37 -0.70 3.39
CA TRP A 127 9.64 -1.72 4.42
C TRP A 127 8.53 -1.79 5.46
N THR A 128 7.90 -0.64 5.74
CA THR A 128 6.97 -0.49 6.87
C THR A 128 5.51 -0.54 6.45
N TRP A 129 5.18 -0.66 5.16
CA TRP A 129 3.79 -0.79 4.74
C TRP A 129 3.09 -1.93 5.49
N PHE A 130 3.74 -3.11 5.56
CA PHE A 130 3.19 -4.24 6.29
C PHE A 130 2.96 -3.92 7.76
N GLU A 131 3.92 -3.31 8.45
CA GLU A 131 3.78 -2.91 9.86
C GLU A 131 2.59 -1.98 10.08
N ARG A 132 2.36 -1.04 9.17
CA ARG A 132 1.22 -0.10 9.23
C ARG A 132 -0.13 -0.78 9.10
N VAL A 133 -0.20 -1.93 8.43
CA VAL A 133 -1.47 -2.65 8.18
C VAL A 133 -1.59 -3.94 8.98
N ALA A 134 -0.52 -4.40 9.63
CA ALA A 134 -0.43 -5.71 10.26
C ALA A 134 -1.46 -5.91 11.37
N HIS A 135 -1.86 -4.84 12.08
CA HIS A 135 -2.91 -4.92 13.10
C HIS A 135 -4.30 -5.22 12.52
N LEU A 136 -4.52 -5.00 11.23
CA LEU A 136 -5.74 -5.40 10.52
C LEU A 136 -5.63 -6.83 9.93
N MET A 137 -4.48 -7.49 10.03
CA MET A 137 -4.25 -8.82 9.46
C MET A 137 -3.54 -9.70 10.50
N PRO A 138 -4.22 -10.03 11.62
CA PRO A 138 -3.58 -10.66 12.77
C PRO A 138 -2.91 -12.00 12.44
N GLU A 139 -3.50 -12.81 11.57
CA GLU A 139 -2.92 -14.08 11.10
C GLU A 139 -1.61 -13.82 10.34
N ARG A 140 -1.60 -12.85 9.41
CA ARG A 140 -0.39 -12.50 8.66
C ARG A 140 0.68 -11.90 9.57
N LYS A 141 0.28 -11.10 10.56
CA LYS A 141 1.18 -10.53 11.57
C LYS A 141 1.83 -11.64 12.40
N ARG A 142 1.08 -12.64 12.86
CA ARG A 142 1.63 -13.80 13.56
C ARG A 142 2.55 -14.61 12.65
N LEU A 143 2.12 -14.93 11.43
CA LEU A 143 2.95 -15.66 10.45
C LEU A 143 4.27 -14.95 10.16
N SER A 144 4.30 -13.61 10.11
CA SER A 144 5.55 -12.87 9.90
C SER A 144 6.60 -13.14 10.98
N ARG A 145 6.16 -13.53 12.19
CA ARG A 145 7.01 -13.90 13.33
C ARG A 145 7.27 -15.40 13.41
N LEU A 146 6.28 -16.22 13.04
CA LEU A 146 6.36 -17.69 13.15
C LEU A 146 7.14 -18.34 12.00
N LEU A 147 6.95 -17.87 10.77
CA LEU A 147 7.58 -18.48 9.58
C LEU A 147 9.11 -18.51 9.59
N PRO A 148 9.81 -17.50 10.15
CA PRO A 148 11.27 -17.55 10.25
C PRO A 148 11.79 -18.50 11.34
N LEU A 149 10.94 -18.99 12.25
CA LEU A 149 11.38 -19.85 13.35
C LEU A 149 11.75 -21.24 12.84
N SER A 150 12.92 -21.73 13.24
CA SER A 150 13.36 -23.10 12.96
C SER A 150 12.79 -24.06 14.00
N VAL A 151 11.48 -24.32 13.94
CA VAL A 151 10.76 -25.18 14.88
C VAL A 151 10.02 -26.32 14.15
N PRO A 152 9.85 -27.51 14.77
CA PRO A 152 9.07 -28.59 14.17
C PRO A 152 7.60 -28.17 13.94
N LEU A 153 6.97 -28.65 12.87
CA LEU A 153 5.55 -28.35 12.56
C LEU A 153 4.58 -28.77 13.67
N TRP A 154 4.94 -29.77 14.47
CA TRP A 154 4.11 -30.33 15.54
C TRP A 154 4.17 -29.50 16.84
N SER A 155 5.11 -28.56 16.95
CA SER A 155 5.21 -27.62 18.06
C SER A 155 3.97 -26.72 18.14
N SER A 156 3.77 -26.05 19.28
CA SER A 156 2.75 -25.01 19.42
C SER A 156 2.83 -23.96 18.32
N GLU A 157 4.04 -23.49 18.02
CA GLU A 157 4.36 -22.48 17.02
C GLU A 157 4.07 -22.98 15.60
N GLY A 158 4.50 -24.21 15.30
CA GLY A 158 4.24 -24.87 14.01
C GLY A 158 2.76 -25.08 13.75
N ARG A 159 2.01 -25.55 14.75
CA ARG A 159 0.55 -25.70 14.69
C ARG A 159 -0.14 -24.35 14.49
N GLN A 160 0.24 -23.34 15.26
CA GLN A 160 -0.31 -22.00 15.14
C GLN A 160 -0.07 -21.41 13.73
N ALA A 161 1.11 -21.64 13.15
CA ALA A 161 1.40 -21.20 11.79
C ALA A 161 0.50 -21.91 10.76
N LEU A 162 0.28 -23.22 10.89
CA LEU A 162 -0.62 -23.97 10.01
C LEU A 162 -2.08 -23.49 10.15
N GLU A 163 -2.55 -23.28 11.37
CA GLU A 163 -3.88 -22.72 11.64
C GLU A 163 -4.07 -21.34 11.00
N ASP A 164 -3.07 -20.45 11.13
CA ASP A 164 -3.10 -19.12 10.53
C ASP A 164 -3.12 -19.19 9.00
N MET A 165 -2.37 -20.10 8.38
CA MET A 165 -2.40 -20.33 6.93
C MET A 165 -3.78 -20.82 6.47
N ILE A 166 -4.39 -21.75 7.21
CA ILE A 166 -5.73 -22.27 6.92
C ILE A 166 -6.77 -21.15 7.07
N ALA A 167 -6.68 -20.35 8.14
CA ALA A 167 -7.56 -19.22 8.37
C ALA A 167 -7.50 -18.23 7.20
N ILE A 168 -6.29 -17.85 6.75
CA ILE A 168 -6.10 -16.96 5.59
C ILE A 168 -6.73 -17.56 4.32
N CYS A 169 -6.60 -18.88 4.09
CA CYS A 169 -7.20 -19.54 2.93
C CYS A 169 -8.73 -19.55 2.98
N ARG A 170 -9.33 -19.60 4.17
CA ARG A 170 -10.79 -19.62 4.39
C ARG A 170 -11.43 -18.23 4.46
N GLN A 171 -10.64 -17.20 4.77
CA GLN A 171 -11.11 -15.83 4.91
C GLN A 171 -11.71 -15.28 3.60
N LYS A 172 -12.91 -14.69 3.69
CA LYS A 172 -13.56 -13.98 2.57
C LYS A 172 -12.89 -12.63 2.28
N SER A 173 -12.35 -11.99 3.32
CA SER A 173 -11.59 -10.74 3.24
C SER A 173 -10.20 -10.95 3.85
N PRO A 174 -9.12 -10.51 3.20
CA PRO A 174 -7.76 -10.61 3.72
C PRO A 174 -7.44 -9.53 4.77
N VAL A 175 -8.41 -8.67 5.10
CA VAL A 175 -8.30 -7.60 6.09
C VAL A 175 -9.47 -7.74 7.05
N SER A 176 -9.15 -7.83 8.33
CA SER A 176 -10.08 -7.84 9.45
C SER A 176 -10.47 -6.41 9.84
N ASP A 177 -11.54 -6.29 10.60
CA ASP A 177 -11.93 -5.00 11.14
C ASP A 177 -10.88 -4.44 12.11
N HIS A 178 -10.79 -3.11 12.16
CA HIS A 178 -9.94 -2.43 13.13
C HIS A 178 -10.41 -2.77 14.55
N PRO A 179 -9.52 -3.12 15.50
CA PRO A 179 -9.88 -3.69 16.80
C PRO A 179 -10.97 -2.92 17.57
N ASN A 180 -10.93 -1.59 17.51
CA ASN A 180 -11.87 -0.69 18.20
C ASN A 180 -12.95 -0.07 17.29
N LEU A 181 -13.00 -0.46 16.02
CA LEU A 181 -13.99 0.05 15.05
C LEU A 181 -14.68 -1.10 14.32
N LYS A 182 -14.76 -2.28 14.96
CA LYS A 182 -15.46 -3.45 14.44
C LYS A 182 -16.95 -3.40 14.74
N PRO A 183 -17.82 -3.88 13.84
CA PRO A 183 -19.22 -4.06 14.13
C PRO A 183 -19.42 -5.16 15.18
N VAL A 184 -20.53 -5.07 15.93
CA VAL A 184 -20.99 -6.12 16.85
C VAL A 184 -22.26 -6.70 16.26
N ASN A 185 -22.25 -7.99 15.93
CA ASN A 185 -23.35 -8.68 15.25
C ASN A 185 -23.78 -7.99 13.94
N GLY A 186 -22.83 -7.49 13.15
CA GLY A 186 -23.10 -6.75 11.90
C GLY A 186 -23.64 -5.33 12.09
N CYS A 187 -23.87 -4.91 13.33
CA CYS A 187 -24.42 -3.61 13.69
C CYS A 187 -23.37 -2.67 14.29
N CYS A 188 -23.72 -1.38 14.33
CA CYS A 188 -22.88 -0.38 14.98
C CYS A 188 -22.86 -0.61 16.50
N PRO A 189 -21.69 -0.65 17.15
CA PRO A 189 -21.59 -0.90 18.59
C PRO A 189 -21.99 0.30 19.47
N ALA A 190 -22.28 1.46 18.88
CA ALA A 190 -22.60 2.65 19.64
C ALA A 190 -24.00 2.59 20.24
N HIS A 191 -24.14 3.01 21.50
CA HIS A 191 -25.42 3.05 22.19
C HIS A 191 -26.44 3.91 21.41
N GLY A 192 -27.62 3.35 21.14
CA GLY A 192 -28.67 4.01 20.36
C GLY A 192 -28.48 4.02 18.84
N CYS A 193 -27.47 3.31 18.30
CA CYS A 193 -27.28 3.17 16.85
C CYS A 193 -27.50 1.72 16.40
N SER A 194 -28.75 1.32 16.15
CA SER A 194 -29.09 -0.02 15.64
C SER A 194 -28.91 -0.19 14.12
N MET A 195 -28.05 0.62 13.50
CA MET A 195 -27.82 0.56 12.07
C MET A 195 -26.97 -0.66 11.71
N GLU A 196 -27.46 -1.46 10.78
CA GLU A 196 -26.72 -2.55 10.17
C GLU A 196 -25.59 -1.99 9.31
N VAL A 197 -24.34 -2.16 9.78
CA VAL A 197 -23.15 -1.60 9.14
C VAL A 197 -22.79 -2.37 7.88
N GLU A 198 -23.17 -3.65 7.80
CA GLU A 198 -22.94 -4.48 6.62
C GLU A 198 -23.67 -3.97 5.37
N SER A 199 -24.81 -3.30 5.55
CA SER A 199 -25.55 -2.65 4.46
C SER A 199 -24.80 -1.44 3.84
N LEU A 200 -23.82 -0.87 4.55
CA LEU A 200 -23.07 0.28 4.08
C LEU A 200 -21.90 -0.14 3.18
N PRO A 201 -21.52 0.70 2.19
CA PRO A 201 -20.28 0.50 1.45
C PRO A 201 -19.08 0.43 2.40
N ALA A 202 -18.15 -0.51 2.15
CA ALA A 202 -17.00 -0.80 3.03
C ALA A 202 -16.27 0.47 3.53
N LYS A 203 -15.98 1.41 2.62
CA LYS A 203 -15.30 2.69 2.90
C LYS A 203 -16.02 3.61 3.90
N LYS A 204 -17.33 3.40 4.11
CA LYS A 204 -18.17 4.19 5.02
C LYS A 204 -18.38 3.51 6.38
N ARG A 205 -18.09 2.22 6.50
CA ARG A 205 -18.39 1.41 7.69
C ARG A 205 -17.66 1.89 8.94
N TRP A 206 -16.34 1.92 8.92
CA TRP A 206 -15.55 2.39 10.07
C TRP A 206 -15.83 3.86 10.40
N LYS A 207 -16.03 4.72 9.39
CA LYS A 207 -16.36 6.15 9.60
C LYS A 207 -17.69 6.32 10.30
N ARG A 208 -18.66 5.44 10.04
CA ARG A 208 -19.93 5.40 10.76
C ARG A 208 -19.69 4.99 12.21
N ILE A 209 -19.03 3.85 12.44
CA ILE A 209 -18.74 3.32 13.78
C ILE A 209 -17.97 4.35 14.62
N TYR A 210 -16.87 4.90 14.10
CA TYR A 210 -16.08 5.93 14.78
C TYR A 210 -16.91 7.14 15.20
N ARG A 211 -17.71 7.70 14.27
CA ARG A 211 -18.53 8.88 14.56
C ARG A 211 -19.66 8.60 15.56
N CYS A 212 -20.22 7.40 15.55
CA CYS A 212 -21.27 7.02 16.48
C CYS A 212 -20.70 6.74 17.87
N LEU A 213 -19.61 5.98 17.96
CA LEU A 213 -18.92 5.72 19.23
C LEU A 213 -18.44 7.01 19.87
N LYS A 214 -17.76 7.87 19.11
CA LYS A 214 -17.30 9.18 19.61
C LYS A 214 -18.46 9.99 20.19
N ARG A 215 -19.58 10.10 19.46
CA ARG A 215 -20.77 10.84 19.93
C ARG A 215 -21.42 10.20 21.15
N SER A 216 -21.51 8.87 21.18
CA SER A 216 -22.07 8.12 22.32
C SER A 216 -21.25 8.36 23.58
N LEU A 217 -19.92 8.19 23.48
CA LEU A 217 -19.01 8.36 24.60
C LEU A 217 -18.95 9.81 25.08
N GLN A 218 -18.93 10.78 24.15
CA GLN A 218 -19.01 12.20 24.48
C GLN A 218 -20.29 12.55 25.25
N LYS A 219 -21.43 11.95 24.89
CA LYS A 219 -22.69 12.17 25.63
C LYS A 219 -22.65 11.59 27.04
N GLN A 220 -21.94 10.48 27.25
CA GLN A 220 -21.86 9.80 28.55
C GLN A 220 -20.81 10.41 29.48
N HIS A 221 -19.67 10.84 28.95
CA HIS A 221 -18.51 11.24 29.74
C HIS A 221 -18.08 12.70 29.52
N GLY A 222 -18.74 13.45 28.64
CA GLY A 222 -18.38 14.82 28.27
C GLY A 222 -17.22 14.91 27.26
N PHE A 223 -16.30 13.94 27.26
CA PHE A 223 -15.17 13.86 26.33
C PHE A 223 -15.04 12.44 25.73
N ALA A 224 -14.54 12.38 24.49
CA ALA A 224 -14.09 11.12 23.90
C ALA A 224 -13.10 11.36 22.77
N SER A 225 -11.95 10.71 22.86
CA SER A 225 -10.93 10.70 21.80
C SER A 225 -10.36 9.30 21.63
N LEU A 226 -9.90 8.99 20.41
CA LEU A 226 -9.28 7.72 20.07
C LEU A 226 -7.81 7.99 19.74
N CYS A 227 -6.89 7.37 20.49
CA CYS A 227 -5.51 7.28 20.05
C CYS A 227 -5.41 6.20 18.98
N PHE A 228 -5.08 6.59 17.75
CA PHE A 228 -4.91 5.65 16.63
C PHE A 228 -3.57 4.89 16.68
N ILE A 229 -2.58 5.39 17.42
CA ILE A 229 -1.30 4.71 17.62
C ILE A 229 -1.53 3.51 18.55
N CYS A 230 -2.11 3.74 19.72
CA CYS A 230 -2.41 2.68 20.70
C CYS A 230 -3.70 1.92 20.43
N CYS A 231 -4.52 2.38 19.48
CA CYS A 231 -5.87 1.86 19.25
C CYS A 231 -6.67 1.83 20.57
N SER A 232 -6.85 2.96 21.25
CA SER A 232 -7.54 3.02 22.55
C SER A 232 -8.35 4.31 22.73
N TRP A 233 -9.56 4.17 23.27
CA TRP A 233 -10.44 5.31 23.55
C TRP A 233 -10.14 5.89 24.94
N PHE A 234 -10.15 7.22 25.02
CA PHE A 234 -9.99 8.00 26.24
C PHE A 234 -11.21 8.87 26.44
N MET A 235 -11.76 8.84 27.66
CA MET A 235 -13.03 9.51 27.98
C MET A 235 -12.83 10.77 28.81
N GLN A 236 -11.60 11.02 29.26
CA GLN A 236 -11.21 12.23 29.97
C GLN A 236 -10.16 12.98 29.17
N GLU A 237 -10.28 14.32 29.13
CA GLU A 237 -9.38 15.17 28.38
C GLU A 237 -7.97 15.20 28.97
N ALA A 238 -7.85 15.28 30.30
CA ALA A 238 -6.56 15.29 30.99
C ALA A 238 -5.78 13.98 30.78
N GLU A 239 -6.45 12.82 30.89
CA GLU A 239 -5.85 11.51 30.61
C GLU A 239 -5.38 11.41 29.15
N PHE A 240 -6.18 11.92 28.21
CA PHE A 240 -5.80 11.91 26.79
C PHE A 240 -4.61 12.84 26.52
N ALA A 241 -4.57 14.03 27.13
CA ALA A 241 -3.46 14.96 26.99
C ALA A 241 -2.16 14.36 27.54
N GLN A 242 -2.20 13.74 28.72
CA GLN A 242 -1.06 13.04 29.31
C GLN A 242 -0.61 11.86 28.44
N HIS A 243 -1.56 11.10 27.89
CA HIS A 243 -1.26 10.01 26.96
C HIS A 243 -0.62 10.51 25.65
N CYS A 244 -1.06 11.64 25.11
CA CYS A 244 -0.40 12.26 23.97
C CYS A 244 1.02 12.71 24.32
N GLN A 245 1.24 13.28 25.51
CA GLN A 245 2.57 13.69 25.96
C GLN A 245 3.53 12.50 26.08
N TYR A 246 3.06 11.37 26.60
CA TYR A 246 3.83 10.13 26.65
C TYR A 246 4.38 9.70 25.27
N HIS A 247 3.63 9.94 24.19
CA HIS A 247 4.11 9.67 22.83
C HIS A 247 5.24 10.63 22.39
N PHE A 248 5.24 11.88 22.85
CA PHE A 248 6.32 12.83 22.56
C PHE A 248 7.55 12.61 23.44
N ASP A 249 7.36 12.15 24.68
CA ASP A 249 8.46 11.75 25.57
C ASP A 249 9.15 10.46 25.09
N ARG A 250 8.45 9.66 24.28
CA ARG A 250 8.93 8.43 23.65
C ARG A 250 8.63 8.42 22.16
N PRO A 251 9.34 9.24 21.35
CA PRO A 251 9.06 9.41 19.94
C PRO A 251 9.02 8.09 19.16
N GLU A 252 9.77 7.06 19.57
CA GLU A 252 9.75 5.72 18.97
C GLU A 252 8.36 5.06 18.93
N THR A 253 7.43 5.54 19.76
CA THR A 253 6.03 5.10 19.75
C THR A 253 5.22 5.72 18.61
N ILE A 254 5.67 6.85 18.05
CA ILE A 254 5.03 7.53 16.92
C ILE A 254 5.58 6.93 15.62
N PRO A 255 4.72 6.41 14.72
CA PRO A 255 5.19 5.90 13.44
C PRO A 255 5.76 7.00 12.57
N ILE A 256 6.93 6.77 11.96
CA ILE A 256 7.57 7.71 11.01
C ILE A 256 6.66 7.98 9.78
N GLN A 257 5.80 7.02 9.40
CA GLN A 257 4.92 7.16 8.25
C GLN A 257 3.63 7.90 8.61
N TYR A 258 3.62 9.19 8.30
CA TYR A 258 2.53 10.11 8.60
C TYR A 258 1.44 10.18 7.52
N GLY A 259 1.62 9.56 6.36
CA GLY A 259 0.61 9.59 5.30
C GLY A 259 -0.67 8.83 5.65
N TYR A 260 -1.84 9.29 5.20
CA TYR A 260 -3.09 8.53 5.40
C TYR A 260 -3.06 7.19 4.65
N LEU A 261 -3.51 6.10 5.28
CA LEU A 261 -3.64 4.78 4.68
C LEU A 261 -4.96 4.10 5.04
N GLU A 262 -5.73 3.77 4.01
CA GLU A 262 -6.96 2.97 4.09
C GLU A 262 -6.78 1.71 3.24
N VAL A 263 -7.12 0.55 3.80
CA VAL A 263 -7.02 -0.74 3.12
C VAL A 263 -8.38 -1.40 3.10
N ARG A 264 -8.89 -1.69 1.90
CA ARG A 264 -10.20 -2.33 1.68
C ARG A 264 -11.37 -1.65 2.42
N GLY A 265 -11.31 -0.33 2.51
CA GLY A 265 -12.35 0.44 3.17
C GLY A 265 -12.19 0.55 4.68
N MET A 266 -11.12 0.02 5.29
CA MET A 266 -10.80 0.19 6.71
C MET A 266 -9.58 1.09 6.91
N ILE A 267 -9.64 1.97 7.91
CA ILE A 267 -8.48 2.81 8.27
C ILE A 267 -7.39 1.94 8.89
N ALA A 268 -6.20 1.98 8.29
CA ALA A 268 -5.00 1.33 8.85
C ALA A 268 -4.13 2.35 9.59
N SER A 269 -3.92 3.53 9.01
CA SER A 269 -3.11 4.56 9.64
C SER A 269 -3.69 5.93 9.26
N PRO A 270 -4.01 6.78 10.25
CA PRO A 270 -4.46 8.13 9.95
C PRO A 270 -3.30 8.97 9.41
N GLY A 271 -3.64 10.12 8.84
CA GLY A 271 -2.65 11.12 8.49
C GLY A 271 -2.15 11.90 9.71
N TYR A 272 -0.88 12.27 9.74
CA TYR A 272 -0.30 13.24 10.66
C TYR A 272 0.43 14.32 9.85
N CYS A 273 0.46 15.55 10.38
CA CYS A 273 1.24 16.62 9.78
C CYS A 273 2.61 16.67 10.46
N PRO A 274 3.73 16.50 9.72
CA PRO A 274 5.08 16.58 10.28
C PRO A 274 5.27 17.86 11.10
N ARG A 275 5.00 19.03 10.52
CA ARG A 275 5.13 20.32 11.22
C ARG A 275 4.34 20.40 12.52
N ARG A 276 3.10 19.89 12.56
CA ARG A 276 2.32 19.89 13.81
C ARG A 276 2.95 19.00 14.86
N LEU A 277 3.53 17.88 14.46
CA LEU A 277 4.25 17.01 15.39
C LEU A 277 5.48 17.73 15.96
N GLY A 278 6.23 18.47 15.15
CA GLY A 278 7.40 19.25 15.59
C GLY A 278 7.10 20.57 16.32
N ASP A 279 5.88 21.10 16.22
CA ASP A 279 5.54 22.42 16.77
C ASP A 279 5.36 22.42 18.29
N ALA A 280 6.45 22.71 19.01
CA ALA A 280 6.50 22.77 20.46
C ALA A 280 5.62 23.88 21.07
N SER A 281 5.11 24.84 20.29
CA SER A 281 4.20 25.87 20.79
C SER A 281 2.77 25.36 21.06
N LYS A 282 2.44 24.16 20.55
CA LYS A 282 1.11 23.56 20.67
C LYS A 282 1.07 22.48 21.76
N SER A 283 -0.13 22.24 22.27
CA SER A 283 -0.36 21.13 23.20
C SER A 283 -0.11 19.76 22.52
N ALA A 284 0.28 18.74 23.30
CA ALA A 284 0.49 17.38 22.78
C ALA A 284 -0.73 16.85 21.99
N THR A 285 -1.93 17.14 22.46
CA THR A 285 -3.19 16.76 21.79
C THR A 285 -3.36 17.42 20.42
N GLU A 286 -2.97 18.68 20.27
CA GLU A 286 -3.03 19.38 18.98
C GLU A 286 -1.94 18.92 18.02
N ARG A 287 -0.73 18.67 18.55
CA ARG A 287 0.41 18.14 17.79
C ARG A 287 0.09 16.75 17.23
N LEU A 288 -0.51 15.87 18.04
CA LEU A 288 -0.89 14.49 17.68
C LEU A 288 -2.26 14.37 16.99
N LYS A 289 -2.82 15.47 16.47
CA LYS A 289 -4.14 15.47 15.84
C LYS A 289 -4.16 14.66 14.55
N ALA A 290 -4.86 13.53 14.58
CA ALA A 290 -5.02 12.63 13.44
C ALA A 290 -5.97 13.19 12.35
N PHE A 291 -5.54 13.07 11.09
CA PHE A 291 -6.36 13.32 9.91
C PHE A 291 -7.03 12.03 9.43
N LEU A 292 -8.36 12.01 9.47
CA LEU A 292 -9.18 10.82 9.15
C LEU A 292 -9.58 10.73 7.67
N GLY A 293 -8.94 11.53 6.82
CA GLY A 293 -9.18 11.51 5.39
C GLY A 293 -8.01 12.09 4.60
N PRO A 294 -7.77 11.59 3.38
CA PRO A 294 -6.64 12.02 2.57
C PRO A 294 -6.79 13.48 2.14
N GLN A 295 -8.01 13.95 1.84
CA GLN A 295 -8.24 15.34 1.43
C GLN A 295 -8.01 16.34 2.58
N SER A 296 -8.30 15.95 3.83
CA SER A 296 -8.03 16.83 4.98
C SER A 296 -6.55 16.96 5.27
N LEU A 297 -5.79 15.86 5.16
CA LEU A 297 -4.33 15.91 5.26
C LEU A 297 -3.74 16.75 4.12
N LYS A 298 -4.18 16.49 2.89
CA LYS A 298 -3.71 17.23 1.70
C LYS A 298 -3.90 18.74 1.88
N ARG A 299 -5.11 19.19 2.25
CA ARG A 299 -5.38 20.62 2.46
C ARG A 299 -4.51 21.25 3.55
N ASP A 300 -4.15 20.48 4.57
CA ASP A 300 -3.26 20.96 5.63
C ASP A 300 -1.82 21.11 5.13
N MET A 301 -1.34 20.13 4.36
CA MET A 301 -0.02 20.16 3.74
C MET A 301 0.10 21.24 2.66
N ASP A 302 -0.93 21.45 1.84
CA ASP A 302 -0.94 22.50 0.82
C ASP A 302 -0.78 23.89 1.48
N LYS A 303 -1.54 24.17 2.54
CA LYS A 303 -1.38 25.39 3.35
C LYS A 303 0.01 25.51 3.97
N TYR A 304 0.61 24.38 4.34
CA TYR A 304 1.97 24.39 4.86
C TYR A 304 2.97 24.83 3.79
N TYR A 305 2.87 24.27 2.59
CA TYR A 305 3.76 24.63 1.48
C TYR A 305 3.61 26.10 1.05
N GLU A 306 2.41 26.66 1.09
CA GLU A 306 2.16 28.07 0.75
C GLU A 306 2.89 29.08 1.65
N VAL A 307 3.18 28.71 2.90
CA VAL A 307 3.85 29.59 3.88
C VAL A 307 5.39 29.48 3.78
N LEU A 308 5.90 28.45 3.11
CA LEU A 308 7.33 28.25 2.95
C LEU A 308 7.89 29.20 1.89
N GLN A 309 9.04 29.80 2.19
CA GLN A 309 9.77 30.66 1.26
C GLN A 309 10.78 29.81 0.50
N ASP A 310 10.77 29.87 -0.83
CA ASP A 310 11.66 29.05 -1.68
C ASP A 310 13.16 29.36 -1.47
N ASP A 311 13.49 30.58 -1.00
CA ASP A 311 14.88 31.02 -0.84
C ASP A 311 15.53 30.64 0.50
N LYS A 312 14.83 29.91 1.38
CA LYS A 312 15.34 29.49 2.69
C LYS A 312 15.39 27.98 2.80
N PRO A 313 16.42 27.42 3.47
CA PRO A 313 16.43 26.01 3.82
C PRO A 313 15.15 25.65 4.57
N VAL A 314 14.51 24.56 4.16
CA VAL A 314 13.26 24.09 4.76
C VAL A 314 13.52 22.83 5.56
N GLU A 315 13.03 22.78 6.80
CA GLU A 315 13.09 21.60 7.65
C GLU A 315 11.92 20.64 7.39
N CYS A 316 12.15 19.35 7.65
CA CYS A 316 11.10 18.35 7.65
C CYS A 316 10.01 18.63 8.71
N GLY A 317 10.41 19.13 9.89
CA GLY A 317 9.52 19.35 11.03
C GLY A 317 9.01 18.07 11.69
N SER A 318 9.43 16.90 11.21
CA SER A 318 9.18 15.59 11.81
C SER A 318 10.01 15.40 13.08
N LEU A 319 9.49 14.64 14.06
CA LEU A 319 10.25 14.24 15.25
C LEU A 319 11.41 13.26 14.95
N HIS A 320 11.45 12.72 13.73
CA HIS A 320 12.40 11.69 13.32
C HIS A 320 13.35 12.15 12.23
N CYS A 321 13.30 13.43 11.83
CA CYS A 321 14.08 13.91 10.70
C CYS A 321 14.60 15.33 10.94
N ASP A 322 15.91 15.45 11.01
CA ASP A 322 16.63 16.72 11.16
C ASP A 322 17.24 17.20 9.82
N VAL A 323 16.65 16.78 8.71
CA VAL A 323 17.15 17.05 7.36
C VAL A 323 16.65 18.41 6.89
N LEU A 324 17.58 19.20 6.35
CA LEU A 324 17.33 20.47 5.68
C LEU A 324 17.27 20.26 4.17
N PHE A 325 16.31 20.92 3.52
CA PHE A 325 16.09 20.86 2.08
C PHE A 325 16.33 22.22 1.43
N SER A 326 16.88 22.20 0.22
CA SER A 326 17.18 23.42 -0.54
C SER A 326 15.96 24.02 -1.23
N SER A 327 14.86 23.26 -1.31
CA SER A 327 13.59 23.71 -1.90
C SER A 327 12.39 22.98 -1.31
N VAL A 328 11.21 23.58 -1.46
CA VAL A 328 9.93 22.95 -1.09
C VAL A 328 9.68 21.65 -1.85
N LEU A 329 10.13 21.56 -3.11
CA LEU A 329 9.95 20.38 -3.94
C LEU A 329 10.77 19.18 -3.42
N GLU A 330 12.01 19.41 -2.97
CA GLU A 330 12.82 18.35 -2.36
C GLU A 330 12.21 17.85 -1.04
N LEU A 331 11.65 18.76 -0.24
CA LEU A 331 10.89 18.41 0.96
C LEU A 331 9.67 17.54 0.61
N GLN A 332 8.94 17.87 -0.46
CA GLN A 332 7.79 17.07 -0.91
C GLN A 332 8.20 15.66 -1.32
N TYR A 333 9.35 15.50 -2.01
CA TYR A 333 9.88 14.18 -2.33
C TYR A 333 10.23 13.39 -1.06
N HIS A 334 10.88 14.03 -0.10
CA HIS A 334 11.18 13.42 1.19
C HIS A 334 9.90 12.97 1.93
N TYR A 335 8.87 13.82 1.96
CA TYR A 335 7.60 13.46 2.56
C TYR A 335 6.91 12.26 1.89
N GLN A 336 7.02 12.13 0.56
CA GLN A 336 6.53 10.96 -0.17
C GLN A 336 7.32 9.69 0.16
N ASP A 337 8.65 9.77 0.18
CA ASP A 337 9.56 8.63 0.27
C ASP A 337 9.90 8.19 1.70
N VAL A 338 9.66 9.04 2.71
CA VAL A 338 9.93 8.74 4.12
C VAL A 338 8.64 8.70 4.92
N HIS A 339 7.80 9.73 4.76
CA HIS A 339 6.58 9.89 5.55
C HIS A 339 5.32 9.36 4.87
N CYS A 340 5.42 8.82 3.64
CA CYS A 340 4.30 8.36 2.83
C CYS A 340 3.22 9.42 2.53
N ILE A 341 3.55 10.71 2.58
CA ILE A 341 2.62 11.80 2.26
C ILE A 341 2.74 12.12 0.77
N PRO A 342 1.67 11.98 -0.03
CA PRO A 342 1.78 12.15 -1.47
C PRO A 342 2.20 13.56 -1.90
N VAL A 343 3.12 13.65 -2.87
CA VAL A 343 3.47 14.92 -3.52
C VAL A 343 2.22 15.50 -4.20
N PRO A 344 1.91 16.80 -4.00
CA PRO A 344 0.81 17.44 -4.72
C PRO A 344 1.04 17.38 -6.23
N ARG A 345 0.19 16.63 -6.95
CA ARG A 345 0.22 16.67 -8.42
C ARG A 345 -0.26 18.04 -8.90
N LYS A 346 0.54 18.73 -9.71
CA LYS A 346 0.09 19.89 -10.49
C LYS A 346 -1.06 19.43 -11.38
N ARG A 347 -2.25 20.03 -11.23
CA ARG A 347 -3.30 19.84 -12.22
C ARG A 347 -2.81 20.50 -13.50
N SER A 348 -2.84 19.79 -14.63
CA SER A 348 -2.80 20.46 -15.92
C SER A 348 -3.97 21.46 -15.94
N ASN A 349 -3.66 22.74 -16.12
CA ASN A 349 -4.65 23.80 -16.19
C ASN A 349 -5.45 23.65 -17.49
N VAL A 350 -6.38 22.72 -17.53
CA VAL A 350 -7.49 22.77 -18.47
C VAL A 350 -8.56 23.64 -17.82
N LYS A 351 -8.63 24.90 -18.24
CA LYS A 351 -9.73 25.80 -17.89
C LYS A 351 -11.06 25.09 -18.21
N PRO A 352 -12.02 25.00 -17.28
CA PRO A 352 -13.36 24.59 -17.64
C PRO A 352 -13.98 25.70 -18.49
N GLU A 353 -14.16 25.47 -19.78
CA GLU A 353 -15.08 26.30 -20.56
C GLU A 353 -16.50 26.13 -20.01
N GLU A 354 -17.17 27.26 -19.80
CA GLU A 354 -18.58 27.35 -19.42
C GLU A 354 -19.43 26.56 -20.41
N LYS A 355 -20.12 25.51 -19.92
CA LYS A 355 -21.21 24.88 -20.68
C LYS A 355 -22.53 25.36 -20.11
N SER A 356 -23.19 26.22 -20.91
CA SER A 356 -24.61 26.50 -20.89
C SER A 356 -25.44 25.21 -20.83
N GLY A 357 -26.50 25.25 -20.03
CA GLY A 357 -27.21 24.07 -19.56
C GLY A 357 -27.89 23.22 -20.63
N VAL A 358 -27.74 21.90 -20.47
CA VAL A 358 -28.78 20.90 -20.75
C VAL A 358 -28.61 19.80 -19.69
N ALA A 359 -29.72 19.47 -19.02
CA ALA A 359 -29.78 18.45 -17.98
C ALA A 359 -29.53 17.05 -18.55
N GLY A 360 -28.54 16.36 -17.98
CA GLY A 360 -28.22 14.96 -18.26
C GLY A 360 -27.55 14.33 -17.03
N SER A 361 -28.00 13.12 -16.69
CA SER A 361 -27.80 12.35 -15.46
C SER A 361 -26.37 12.31 -14.86
N PRO A 362 -26.24 12.15 -13.52
CA PRO A 362 -24.96 12.19 -12.83
C PRO A 362 -24.11 10.96 -13.15
N GLN A 363 -23.14 11.11 -14.04
CA GLN A 363 -21.99 10.20 -14.10
C GLN A 363 -21.00 10.60 -13.01
N ASP A 364 -20.90 9.73 -12.00
CA ASP A 364 -19.84 9.73 -10.98
C ASP A 364 -18.46 9.84 -11.67
N ARG A 365 -17.87 11.03 -11.62
CA ARG A 365 -16.46 11.22 -11.95
C ARG A 365 -15.64 10.67 -10.79
N ASP A 366 -15.21 9.42 -10.95
CA ASP A 366 -14.19 8.78 -10.12
C ASP A 366 -12.87 9.57 -10.19
N ASN A 367 -12.74 10.56 -9.30
CA ASN A 367 -11.44 11.10 -8.89
C ASN A 367 -10.78 10.11 -7.91
N THR A 368 -10.51 8.91 -8.40
CA THR A 368 -9.63 7.98 -7.72
C THR A 368 -8.22 8.48 -7.96
N SER A 369 -7.71 9.27 -7.00
CA SER A 369 -6.27 9.38 -6.73
C SER A 369 -5.68 8.00 -6.99
N SER A 370 -4.77 7.85 -7.96
CA SER A 370 -4.15 6.60 -8.35
C SER A 370 -3.75 5.81 -7.10
N GLY A 371 -4.67 4.97 -6.64
CA GLY A 371 -4.45 4.09 -5.54
C GLY A 371 -3.50 3.07 -6.10
N LEU A 372 -2.37 2.87 -5.42
CA LEU A 372 -1.67 1.62 -5.58
C LEU A 372 -2.66 0.53 -5.14
N GLU A 373 -3.38 -0.02 -6.11
CA GLU A 373 -4.14 -1.25 -5.95
C GLU A 373 -3.10 -2.37 -5.90
N PHE A 374 -2.48 -2.53 -4.73
CA PHE A 374 -1.66 -3.69 -4.47
C PHE A 374 -2.57 -4.90 -4.47
N HIS A 375 -2.39 -5.77 -5.46
CA HIS A 375 -2.96 -7.10 -5.46
C HIS A 375 -2.36 -7.89 -4.28
N ILE A 376 -2.97 -7.75 -3.10
CA ILE A 376 -2.80 -8.72 -2.02
C ILE A 376 -3.23 -10.06 -2.63
N THR A 377 -2.28 -10.98 -2.75
CA THR A 377 -2.48 -12.30 -3.34
C THR A 377 -3.69 -12.96 -2.69
N THR A 378 -4.80 -12.98 -3.43
CA THR A 378 -5.98 -13.79 -3.10
C THR A 378 -5.88 -15.12 -3.84
N SER A 379 -6.51 -16.16 -3.32
CA SER A 379 -6.63 -17.47 -3.98
C SER A 379 -7.22 -17.38 -5.41
N ARG A 380 -8.03 -16.34 -5.71
CA ARG A 380 -8.53 -16.06 -7.06
C ARG A 380 -7.45 -15.65 -8.07
N SER A 381 -6.35 -15.05 -7.62
CA SER A 381 -5.26 -14.57 -8.48
C SER A 381 -4.53 -15.71 -9.20
N PHE A 382 -4.49 -16.91 -8.58
CA PHE A 382 -3.89 -18.11 -9.17
C PHE A 382 -4.72 -18.71 -10.32
N LYS A 383 -6.03 -18.44 -10.40
CA LYS A 383 -6.87 -18.98 -11.49
C LYS A 383 -6.64 -18.28 -12.84
N ARG A 384 -6.13 -17.03 -12.85
CA ARG A 384 -5.91 -16.26 -14.09
C ARG A 384 -4.69 -16.73 -14.90
N PHE A 385 -3.71 -17.39 -14.27
CA PHE A 385 -2.51 -17.88 -14.94
C PHE A 385 -2.71 -19.18 -15.75
N LYS A 386 -3.84 -19.89 -15.57
CA LYS A 386 -4.08 -21.16 -16.29
C LYS A 386 -4.68 -21.03 -17.69
N ARG A 387 -4.91 -19.81 -18.22
CA ARG A 387 -5.68 -19.63 -19.48
C ARG A 387 -4.93 -19.03 -20.68
N LYS A 388 -3.60 -18.97 -20.66
CA LYS A 388 -2.79 -18.63 -21.86
C LYS A 388 -1.54 -19.49 -21.96
N ARG A 389 -1.71 -20.73 -22.42
CA ARG A 389 -0.72 -21.51 -23.18
C ARG A 389 -1.46 -22.66 -23.85
N THR A 390 -2.17 -22.34 -24.91
CA THR A 390 -2.58 -23.34 -25.91
C THR A 390 -1.39 -23.59 -26.81
N GLU A 391 -0.81 -24.77 -26.61
CA GLU A 391 -0.18 -25.68 -27.58
C GLU A 391 0.07 -25.13 -29.00
N SER A 392 1.35 -25.02 -29.35
CA SER A 392 1.85 -25.24 -30.71
C SER A 392 2.99 -26.26 -30.60
N SER A 393 2.62 -27.54 -30.73
CA SER A 393 3.53 -28.68 -30.78
C SER A 393 3.81 -29.00 -32.25
N ASP A 394 4.91 -28.49 -32.78
CA ASP A 394 5.53 -29.06 -33.99
C ASP A 394 6.61 -30.04 -33.54
N PHE A 395 6.27 -31.33 -33.55
CA PHE A 395 7.23 -32.42 -33.43
C PHE A 395 7.68 -32.81 -34.85
N GLY A 396 8.87 -32.36 -35.24
CA GLY A 396 9.57 -32.86 -36.41
C GLY A 396 10.22 -34.20 -36.10
N GLU A 397 9.84 -35.23 -36.86
CA GLU A 397 10.44 -36.56 -36.88
C GLU A 397 11.95 -36.51 -37.17
N TYR A 398 12.76 -37.22 -36.38
CA TYR A 398 14.02 -37.77 -36.86
C TYR A 398 14.09 -39.26 -36.54
N ARG A 399 14.00 -40.06 -37.60
CA ARG A 399 14.26 -41.50 -37.62
C ARG A 399 15.71 -41.78 -37.23
N LEU A 400 15.88 -42.69 -36.27
CA LEU A 400 17.11 -43.42 -36.05
C LEU A 400 17.31 -44.43 -37.19
N ALA A 401 18.40 -44.28 -37.95
CA ALA A 401 18.92 -45.32 -38.81
C ALA A 401 20.02 -46.08 -38.04
N SER A 402 19.82 -47.39 -37.92
CA SER A 402 20.77 -48.37 -37.40
C SER A 402 21.94 -48.59 -38.35
N GLN A 403 23.15 -48.82 -37.82
CA GLN A 403 24.15 -49.82 -38.29
C GLN A 403 25.43 -49.74 -37.42
N THR A 404 25.72 -50.82 -36.67
CA THR A 404 26.92 -51.72 -36.75
C THR A 404 28.27 -51.00 -36.53
N SER A 405 29.13 -51.41 -35.59
CA SER A 405 29.54 -52.75 -35.15
C SER A 405 29.92 -52.78 -33.67
#